data_AF-A0A9X3LED7-F1
#
_entry.id   AF-A0A9X3LED7-F1
#
_cell.length_a   1.000
_cell.length_b   1.000
_cell.length_c   1.000
_cell.angle_alpha   90.00
_cell.angle_beta   90.00
_cell.angle_gamma   90.00
#
_symmetry.space_group_name_H-M   'P 1'
#
loop_
_entity.id
_entity.type
_entity.pdbx_description
1 polymer ?
#
loop_
_entity_poly.entity_id
_entity_poly.type
_entity_poly.pdbx_seq_one_letter_code
_entity_poly.pdbx_strand_id
1 'polypeptide(L)'
;MMLKKFLSTIGIGTMKVDTIVDKPEIAHGESLSGKIYIDGGQSEQVIEFIKLEVLMRKEGHREDSDFDVTEECVAKHTIEMVGSVKSKETRMVPFEMMPDERWESSDETAKLYLRTSVHIINAVDVRDEDEIVYGKDLV
;
A
#
# COMPACT_ATOMS: atom_id res chain seq x y z
N MET A 1 -8.57 17.21 12.02
CA MET A 1 -9.64 17.18 11.00
C MET A 1 -9.23 16.22 9.89
N MET A 2 -10.21 15.56 9.27
CA MET A 2 -10.15 14.75 8.04
C MET A 2 -9.63 13.30 8.20
N LEU A 3 -10.58 12.39 8.48
CA LEU A 3 -10.42 10.96 8.15
C LEU A 3 -10.36 10.86 6.62
N LYS A 4 -9.20 10.49 6.07
CA LYS A 4 -9.01 10.32 4.62
C LYS A 4 -10.00 9.25 4.12
N LYS A 5 -10.69 9.57 3.02
CA LYS A 5 -11.74 8.73 2.43
C LYS A 5 -11.10 7.56 1.68
N PHE A 6 -11.45 6.38 2.16
CA PHE A 6 -11.19 5.06 1.58
C PHE A 6 -11.64 4.94 0.13
N LEU A 7 -10.78 4.39 -0.72
CA LEU A 7 -11.12 3.88 -2.05
C LEU A 7 -11.01 2.34 -2.12
N SER A 8 -11.36 1.63 -1.04
CA SER A 8 -11.50 0.18 -1.06
C SER A 8 -12.96 -0.20 -1.24
N THR A 9 -13.48 -0.27 -2.48
CA THR A 9 -14.70 -1.06 -2.75
C THR A 9 -14.93 -1.32 -4.23
N ILE A 10 -14.69 -2.55 -4.69
CA ILE A 10 -15.61 -3.24 -5.62
C ILE A 10 -15.73 -4.70 -5.17
N GLY A 11 -16.90 -5.05 -4.64
CA GLY A 11 -17.29 -6.41 -4.28
C GLY A 11 -18.33 -6.41 -3.15
N ILE A 12 -19.57 -6.77 -3.45
CA ILE A 12 -20.60 -6.98 -2.43
C ILE A 12 -20.26 -8.29 -1.69
N GLY A 13 -19.88 -8.19 -0.41
CA GLY A 13 -19.59 -9.36 0.45
C GLY A 13 -18.15 -9.86 0.47
N THR A 14 -17.22 -9.19 -0.23
CA THR A 14 -15.81 -9.58 -0.35
C THR A 14 -14.97 -9.11 0.85
N MET A 15 -13.79 -9.71 1.00
CA MET A 15 -12.76 -9.26 1.94
C MET A 15 -12.44 -7.78 1.70
N LYS A 16 -12.03 -7.05 2.75
CA LYS A 16 -11.50 -5.68 2.63
C LYS A 16 -10.13 -5.60 3.26
N VAL A 17 -9.29 -4.75 2.69
CA VAL A 17 -8.00 -4.37 3.26
C VAL A 17 -7.94 -2.85 3.42
N ASP A 18 -7.33 -2.43 4.52
CA ASP A 18 -7.05 -1.04 4.87
C ASP A 18 -5.66 -0.96 5.51
N THR A 19 -4.85 0.00 5.08
CA THR A 19 -3.50 0.21 5.60
C THR A 19 -3.47 1.52 6.35
N ILE A 20 -3.06 1.47 7.62
CA ILE A 20 -2.87 2.65 8.43
C ILE A 20 -1.38 2.81 8.67
N VAL A 21 -0.79 3.77 7.96
CA VAL A 21 0.60 4.22 8.17
C VAL A 21 0.66 5.08 9.43
N ASP A 22 1.61 4.78 10.33
CA ASP A 22 1.76 5.51 11.61
C ASP A 22 2.18 6.98 11.37
N LYS A 23 3.12 7.19 10.44
CA LYS A 23 3.61 8.50 10.01
C LYS A 23 3.83 8.50 8.48
N PRO A 24 2.99 9.19 7.70
CA PRO A 24 3.12 9.20 6.24
C PRO A 24 4.33 10.01 5.75
N GLU A 25 4.88 10.88 6.60
CA GLU A 25 6.07 11.68 6.34
C GLU A 25 7.28 11.05 7.04
N ILE A 26 8.19 10.46 6.27
CA ILE A 26 9.29 9.64 6.77
C ILE A 26 10.59 10.44 6.61
N ALA A 27 11.28 10.72 7.72
CA ALA A 27 12.59 11.36 7.67
C ALA A 27 13.69 10.33 7.35
N HIS A 28 14.86 10.83 6.93
CA HIS A 28 16.03 9.97 6.74
C HIS A 28 16.38 9.22 8.03
N GLY A 29 16.57 7.90 7.91
CA GLY A 29 16.88 7.04 9.05
C GLY A 29 15.65 6.62 9.88
N GLU A 30 14.45 7.10 9.57
CA GLU A 30 13.20 6.55 10.10
C GLU A 30 12.66 5.42 9.21
N SER A 31 11.91 4.49 9.80
CA SER A 31 11.20 3.44 9.09
C SER A 31 9.76 3.86 8.74
N LEU A 32 9.25 3.36 7.62
CA LEU A 32 7.83 3.36 7.31
C LEU A 32 7.18 2.22 8.09
N SER A 33 6.34 2.53 9.06
CA SER A 33 5.62 1.55 9.88
C SER A 33 4.11 1.77 9.87
N GLY A 34 3.37 0.72 10.22
CA GLY A 34 1.93 0.81 10.34
C GLY A 34 1.25 -0.53 10.59
N LYS A 35 -0.06 -0.55 10.33
CA LYS A 35 -0.92 -1.72 10.51
C LYS A 35 -1.81 -1.93 9.30
N ILE A 36 -1.89 -3.17 8.85
CA ILE A 36 -2.80 -3.63 7.80
C ILE A 36 -3.99 -4.29 8.49
N TYR A 37 -5.18 -3.77 8.25
CA TYR A 37 -6.44 -4.32 8.73
C TYR A 37 -7.14 -5.07 7.61
N ILE A 38 -7.51 -6.31 7.90
CA ILE A 38 -8.16 -7.20 6.94
C ILE A 38 -9.50 -7.62 7.54
N ASP A 39 -10.59 -7.24 6.89
CA ASP A 39 -11.94 -7.69 7.21
C ASP A 39 -12.29 -8.87 6.30
N GLY A 40 -12.54 -10.04 6.89
CA GLY A 40 -12.85 -11.27 6.15
C GLY A 40 -14.16 -11.24 5.34
N GLY A 41 -15.02 -10.24 5.55
CA GLY A 41 -16.28 -10.11 4.84
C GLY A 41 -17.29 -11.19 5.24
N GLN A 42 -18.11 -11.67 4.29
CA GLN A 42 -19.21 -12.59 4.59
C GLN A 42 -18.84 -14.08 4.47
N SER A 43 -17.70 -14.43 3.90
CA SER A 43 -17.25 -15.82 3.70
C SER A 43 -15.82 -16.02 4.18
N GLU A 44 -15.50 -17.23 4.64
CA GLU A 44 -14.12 -17.61 4.98
C GLU A 44 -13.24 -17.66 3.73
N GLN A 45 -12.05 -17.07 3.82
CA GLN A 45 -11.09 -16.96 2.72
C GLN A 45 -9.68 -17.27 3.21
N VAL A 46 -8.87 -17.89 2.36
CA VAL A 46 -7.48 -18.24 2.68
C VAL A 46 -6.56 -17.21 2.05
N ILE A 47 -5.83 -16.48 2.89
CA ILE A 47 -4.82 -15.51 2.47
C ILE A 47 -3.50 -16.26 2.30
N GLU A 48 -2.88 -16.13 1.14
CA GLU A 48 -1.57 -16.73 0.88
C GLU A 48 -0.48 -15.83 1.48
N PHE A 49 -0.44 -14.57 1.04
CA PHE A 49 0.50 -13.56 1.54
C PHE A 49 -0.04 -12.15 1.36
N ILE A 50 0.57 -11.21 2.06
CA ILE A 50 0.37 -9.78 1.86
C ILE A 50 1.62 -9.22 1.21
N LYS A 51 1.47 -8.47 0.13
CA LYS A 51 2.55 -7.80 -0.58
C LYS A 51 2.45 -6.29 -0.34
N LEU A 52 3.52 -5.71 0.16
CA LEU A 52 3.72 -4.28 0.27
C LEU A 52 4.68 -3.84 -0.83
N GLU A 53 4.29 -2.85 -1.61
CA GLU A 53 5.10 -2.27 -2.68
C GLU A 53 5.16 -0.76 -2.51
N VAL A 54 6.35 -0.19 -2.59
CA VAL A 54 6.52 1.27 -2.63
C VAL A 54 6.76 1.67 -4.06
N LEU A 55 5.89 2.55 -4.55
CA LEU A 55 5.79 2.91 -5.94
C LEU A 55 6.09 4.39 -6.09
N MET A 56 7.04 4.72 -6.95
CA MET A 56 7.31 6.08 -7.38
C MET A 56 6.50 6.36 -8.65
N ARG A 57 5.62 7.36 -8.59
CA ARG A 57 4.88 7.83 -9.75
C ARG A 57 5.31 9.22 -10.17
N LYS A 58 5.54 9.40 -11.46
CA LYS A 58 5.94 10.66 -12.08
C LYS A 58 4.91 11.04 -13.13
N GLU A 59 4.41 12.26 -13.07
CA GLU A 59 3.56 12.83 -14.13
C GLU A 59 4.49 13.28 -15.26
N GLY A 60 4.34 12.67 -16.44
CA GLY A 60 5.15 12.98 -17.61
C GLY A 60 4.26 13.51 -18.72
N HIS A 61 4.31 14.82 -18.98
CA HIS A 61 3.75 15.35 -20.22
C HIS A 61 4.78 15.15 -21.33
N ARG A 62 4.67 14.06 -22.09
CA ARG A 62 5.43 13.93 -23.34
C ARG A 62 4.51 14.28 -24.50
N GLU A 63 4.93 15.22 -25.34
CA GLU A 63 4.18 15.62 -26.56
C GLU A 63 3.97 14.44 -27.55
N ASP A 64 4.65 13.30 -27.36
CA ASP A 64 4.64 12.14 -28.25
C ASP A 64 4.09 10.83 -27.63
N SER A 65 3.52 10.87 -26.41
CA SER A 65 3.05 9.66 -25.72
C SER A 65 1.68 9.83 -25.09
N ASP A 66 0.78 8.86 -25.32
CA ASP A 66 -0.56 8.80 -24.69
C ASP A 66 -0.51 8.43 -23.20
N PHE A 67 0.68 8.25 -22.60
CA PHE A 67 0.86 7.85 -21.20
C PHE A 67 1.37 9.01 -20.35
N ASP A 68 0.46 9.62 -19.59
CA ASP A 68 0.72 10.78 -18.74
C ASP A 68 1.42 10.44 -17.41
N VAL A 69 1.57 9.16 -17.05
CA VAL A 69 2.12 8.73 -15.75
C VAL A 69 3.05 7.53 -15.90
N THR A 70 4.26 7.62 -15.34
CA THR A 70 5.19 6.50 -15.18
C THR A 70 5.14 5.99 -13.73
N GLU A 71 5.05 4.67 -13.54
CA GLU A 71 5.10 4.00 -12.23
C GLU A 71 6.34 3.10 -12.14
N GLU A 72 7.13 3.24 -11.08
CA GLU A 72 8.32 2.44 -10.78
C GLU A 72 8.20 1.84 -9.38
N CYS A 73 8.46 0.54 -9.22
CA CYS A 73 8.48 -0.11 -7.90
C CYS A 73 9.88 -0.04 -7.29
N VAL A 74 10.03 0.78 -6.24
CA VAL A 74 11.32 1.09 -5.60
C VAL A 74 11.61 0.21 -4.39
N ALA A 75 10.58 -0.34 -3.75
CA ALA A 75 10.74 -1.36 -2.71
C ALA A 75 9.58 -2.34 -2.68
N LYS A 76 9.85 -3.55 -2.19
CA LYS A 76 8.86 -4.61 -2.03
C LYS A 76 9.13 -5.44 -0.79
N HIS A 77 8.07 -5.77 -0.07
CA HIS A 77 8.10 -6.66 1.07
C HIS A 77 6.93 -7.63 1.01
N THR A 78 7.15 -8.90 1.37
CA THR A 78 6.10 -9.92 1.42
C THR A 78 5.98 -10.43 2.85
N ILE A 79 4.74 -10.44 3.36
CA ILE A 79 4.38 -11.00 4.65
C ILE A 79 3.61 -12.29 4.39
N GLU A 80 4.26 -13.42 4.64
CA GLU A 80 3.62 -14.74 4.55
C GLU A 80 2.54 -14.88 5.62
N MET A 81 1.36 -15.35 5.22
CA MET A 81 0.23 -15.49 6.12
C MET A 81 0.00 -16.97 6.44
N VAL A 82 -0.15 -17.27 7.73
CA VAL A 82 -0.57 -18.61 8.16
C VAL A 82 -2.06 -18.58 8.48
N GLY A 83 -2.84 -19.40 7.76
CA GLY A 83 -4.24 -19.70 8.03
C GLY A 83 -5.28 -18.88 7.24
N SER A 84 -6.55 -19.23 7.41
CA SER A 84 -7.70 -18.51 6.86
C SER A 84 -8.10 -17.32 7.73
N VAL A 85 -8.77 -16.34 7.12
CA VAL A 85 -9.54 -15.31 7.84
C VAL A 85 -11.00 -15.72 7.77
N LYS A 86 -11.64 -15.85 8.94
CA LYS A 86 -13.05 -16.29 9.01
C LYS A 86 -14.01 -15.17 8.59
N SER A 87 -15.22 -15.56 8.25
CA SER A 87 -16.32 -14.62 8.02
C SER A 87 -16.49 -13.68 9.23
N LYS A 88 -16.54 -12.38 8.97
CA LYS A 88 -16.66 -11.28 9.96
C LYS A 88 -15.51 -11.16 10.96
N GLU A 89 -14.40 -11.86 10.74
CA GLU A 89 -13.18 -11.67 11.51
C GLU A 89 -12.41 -10.46 10.98
N THR A 90 -11.84 -9.69 11.90
CA THR A 90 -10.86 -8.64 11.57
C THR A 90 -9.48 -9.10 12.03
N ARG A 91 -8.53 -9.16 11.09
CA ARG A 91 -7.13 -9.46 11.37
C ARG A 91 -6.30 -8.20 11.21
N MET A 92 -5.37 -7.98 12.14
CA MET A 92 -4.41 -6.88 12.10
C MET A 92 -3.01 -7.45 11.93
N VAL A 93 -2.26 -6.91 10.97
CA VAL A 93 -0.87 -7.30 10.69
C VAL A 93 0.01 -6.06 10.76
N PRO A 94 0.96 -5.96 11.71
CA PRO A 94 1.91 -4.85 11.73
C PRO A 94 2.93 -5.01 10.60
N PHE A 95 3.43 -3.89 10.08
CA PHE A 95 4.52 -3.89 9.11
C PHE A 95 5.54 -2.80 9.41
N GLU A 96 6.75 -3.02 8.92
CA GLU A 96 7.84 -2.05 8.96
C GLU A 96 8.72 -2.22 7.70
N MET A 97 9.08 -1.11 7.06
CA MET A 97 9.95 -1.06 5.89
C MET A 97 10.98 0.06 6.08
N MET A 98 12.25 -0.24 5.84
CA MET A 98 13.31 0.77 5.87
C MET A 98 13.45 1.40 4.47
N PRO A 99 13.30 2.72 4.32
CA PRO A 99 13.61 3.41 3.07
C PRO A 99 15.08 3.23 2.68
N ASP A 100 15.34 3.22 1.38
CA ASP A 100 16.69 3.31 0.81
C ASP A 100 16.76 4.47 -0.20
N GLU A 101 17.93 4.66 -0.82
CA GLU A 101 18.19 5.75 -1.76
C GLU A 101 17.22 5.79 -2.96
N ARG A 102 16.56 4.68 -3.31
CA ARG A 102 15.62 4.61 -4.44
C ARG A 102 14.28 5.26 -4.15
N TRP A 103 13.98 5.53 -2.89
CA TRP A 103 12.76 6.25 -2.49
C TRP A 103 12.90 7.75 -2.75
N GLU A 104 14.12 8.24 -2.93
CA GLU A 104 14.39 9.64 -3.22
C GLU A 104 14.20 9.91 -4.72
N SER A 105 13.67 11.10 -5.02
CA SER A 105 13.57 11.58 -6.39
C SER A 105 14.04 13.02 -6.46
N SER A 106 14.91 13.32 -7.43
CA SER A 106 15.25 14.70 -7.78
C SER A 106 14.11 15.41 -8.54
N ASP A 107 13.08 14.66 -8.93
CA ASP A 107 11.89 15.18 -9.59
C ASP A 107 10.85 15.60 -8.53
N GLU A 108 10.58 16.89 -8.44
CA GLU A 108 9.61 17.45 -7.48
C GLU A 108 8.18 16.95 -7.71
N THR A 109 7.86 16.55 -8.94
CA THR A 109 6.54 15.99 -9.31
C THR A 109 6.38 14.53 -8.94
N ALA A 110 7.49 13.86 -8.56
CA ALA A 110 7.44 12.47 -8.13
C ALA A 110 6.70 12.34 -6.78
N LYS A 111 5.80 11.36 -6.73
CA LYS A 111 5.05 10.97 -5.54
C LYS A 111 5.33 9.51 -5.20
N LEU A 112 5.36 9.19 -3.91
CA LEU A 112 5.50 7.83 -3.42
C LEU A 112 4.14 7.31 -2.95
N TYR A 113 3.87 6.05 -3.26
CA TYR A 113 2.67 5.34 -2.83
C TYR A 113 3.07 4.01 -2.19
N LEU A 114 2.50 3.71 -1.02
CA LEU A 114 2.50 2.36 -0.45
C LEU A 114 1.28 1.62 -0.98
N ARG A 115 1.50 0.60 -1.80
CA ARG A 115 0.46 -0.31 -2.26
C ARG A 115 0.48 -1.58 -1.41
N THR A 116 -0.65 -1.88 -0.77
CA THR A 116 -0.88 -3.12 -0.04
C THR A 116 -1.76 -4.03 -0.89
N SER A 117 -1.29 -5.23 -1.21
CA SER A 117 -2.06 -6.25 -1.94
C SER A 117 -2.17 -7.53 -1.11
N VAL A 118 -3.39 -7.95 -0.81
CA VAL A 118 -3.66 -9.21 -0.12
C VAL A 118 -4.00 -10.26 -1.15
N HIS A 119 -3.15 -11.28 -1.25
CA HIS A 119 -3.30 -12.37 -2.19
C HIS A 119 -4.16 -13.49 -1.60
N ILE A 120 -5.23 -13.84 -2.30
CA ILE A 120 -6.25 -14.78 -1.79
C ILE A 120 -6.33 -16.01 -2.71
N ILE A 121 -6.23 -17.19 -2.12
CA ILE A 121 -6.28 -18.44 -2.88
C ILE A 121 -7.65 -18.60 -3.54
N ASN A 122 -7.66 -18.83 -4.86
CA ASN A 122 -8.86 -19.03 -5.68
C ASN A 122 -9.89 -17.88 -5.61
N ALA A 123 -9.45 -16.67 -5.26
CA ALA A 123 -10.30 -15.48 -5.23
C ALA A 123 -9.59 -14.29 -5.86
N VAL A 124 -10.31 -13.16 -5.96
CA VAL A 124 -9.74 -11.91 -6.46
C VAL A 124 -8.98 -11.23 -5.34
N ASP A 125 -7.74 -10.86 -5.60
CA ASP A 125 -6.91 -10.10 -4.68
C ASP A 125 -7.56 -8.76 -4.31
N VAL A 126 -7.38 -8.35 -3.06
CA VAL A 126 -7.83 -7.04 -2.60
C VAL A 126 -6.62 -6.14 -2.39
N ARG A 127 -6.78 -4.85 -2.71
CA ARG A 127 -5.68 -3.89 -2.65
C ARG A 127 -6.12 -2.58 -2.02
N ASP A 128 -5.13 -1.90 -1.46
CA ASP A 128 -5.22 -0.58 -0.88
C ASP A 128 -3.95 0.22 -1.22
N GLU A 129 -4.05 1.54 -1.22
CA GLU A 129 -2.95 2.41 -1.63
C GLU A 129 -2.96 3.74 -0.88
N ASP A 130 -1.83 4.05 -0.23
CA ASP A 130 -1.62 5.27 0.54
C ASP A 130 -0.47 6.10 -0.03
N GLU A 131 -0.66 7.41 -0.12
CA GLU A 131 0.43 8.34 -0.45
C GLU A 131 1.33 8.56 0.77
N ILE A 132 2.65 8.45 0.55
CA ILE A 132 3.69 8.67 1.55
C ILE A 132 4.71 9.71 1.04
N VAL A 133 5.47 10.30 1.96
CA VAL A 133 6.50 11.29 1.68
C VAL A 133 7.79 10.84 2.36
N TYR A 134 8.90 10.82 1.64
CA TYR A 134 10.21 10.49 2.19
C TYR A 134 11.23 11.58 1.85
N GLY A 135 12.06 11.98 2.81
CA GLY A 135 13.28 12.76 2.57
C GLY A 135 13.11 14.18 2.02
N LYS A 136 11.90 14.65 1.72
CA LYS A 136 11.65 16.06 1.42
C LYS A 136 11.92 16.85 2.70
N ASP A 137 12.76 17.88 2.68
CA ASP A 137 13.07 18.72 3.84
C ASP A 137 11.78 19.13 4.58
N LEU A 138 11.42 18.37 5.62
CA LEU A 138 10.25 18.61 6.47
C LEU A 138 10.65 19.73 7.44
N VAL A 139 10.68 20.96 6.95
CA VAL A 139 11.01 22.18 7.71
C VAL A 139 9.73 22.92 8.10
#